data_AF-A0A2X3KDD2-F1
#
_entry.id   AF-A0A2X3KDD2-F1
#
_cell.length_a   1.000
_cell.length_b   1.000
_cell.length_c   1.000
_cell.angle_alpha   90.00
_cell.angle_beta   90.00
_cell.angle_gamma   90.00
#
_symmetry.space_group_name_H-M   'P 1'
#
loop_
_entity.id
_entity.type
_entity.pdbx_description
1 polymer ?
#
loop_
_entity_poly.entity_id
_entity_poly.type
_entity_poly.pdbx_seq_one_letter_code
_entity_poly.pdbx_strand_id
1 'polypeptide(L)'
;MIQLIKEKFLKNKFSIVIIMILTIIIIFMQTKLSFKDSKIYNLNMEIKKLQENNTVANNKERTKEVSPKDENNTYFEKLKERFIKIGETKSKTYDENLNGKVVNKFSWIDDFEITDSQIENLLNSLSGEKFKIKFSQTNNSKFNSYKIELIE
;
A
#
# COMPACT_ATOMS: atom_id res chain seq x y z
N MET A 1 -47.20 23.49 -19.51
CA MET A 1 -47.31 22.65 -18.28
C MET A 1 -46.03 22.70 -17.42
N ILE A 2 -44.83 22.46 -17.99
CA ILE A 2 -43.54 22.52 -17.27
C ILE A 2 -43.22 23.92 -16.68
N GLN A 3 -43.56 25.00 -17.37
CA GLN A 3 -43.36 26.38 -16.88
C GLN A 3 -44.21 26.69 -15.63
N LEU A 4 -45.48 26.28 -15.61
CA LEU A 4 -46.37 26.45 -14.45
C LEU A 4 -45.90 25.66 -13.23
N ILE A 5 -45.35 24.45 -13.45
CA ILE A 5 -44.76 23.64 -12.39
C ILE A 5 -43.49 24.32 -11.85
N LYS A 6 -42.61 24.84 -12.73
CA LYS A 6 -41.43 25.62 -12.33
C LYS A 6 -41.78 26.83 -11.48
N GLU A 7 -42.76 27.64 -11.88
CA GLU A 7 -43.17 28.83 -11.13
C GLU A 7 -43.78 28.51 -9.76
N LYS A 8 -44.58 27.45 -9.67
CA LYS A 8 -45.19 27.00 -8.39
C LYS A 8 -44.14 26.43 -7.44
N PHE A 9 -43.12 25.76 -7.97
CA PHE A 9 -42.00 25.21 -7.19
C PHE A 9 -41.02 26.30 -6.74
N LEU A 10 -40.76 27.32 -7.58
CA LEU A 10 -39.90 28.47 -7.25
C LEU A 10 -40.51 29.43 -6.22
N LYS A 11 -41.85 29.52 -6.13
CA LYS A 11 -42.52 30.34 -5.10
C LYS A 11 -42.54 29.68 -3.72
N ASN A 12 -42.29 28.38 -3.63
CA ASN A 12 -42.32 27.64 -2.38
C ASN A 12 -40.97 27.75 -1.66
N LYS A 13 -40.93 28.44 -0.51
CA LYS A 13 -39.70 28.68 0.27
C LYS A 13 -38.98 27.38 0.67
N PHE A 14 -39.73 26.32 0.96
CA PHE A 14 -39.17 24.99 1.27
C PHE A 14 -38.43 24.36 0.09
N SER A 15 -38.99 24.48 -1.12
CA SER A 15 -38.37 23.95 -2.34
C SER A 15 -37.03 24.64 -2.64
N ILE A 16 -36.93 25.95 -2.41
CA ILE A 16 -35.67 26.70 -2.60
C ILE A 16 -34.58 26.22 -1.63
N VAL A 17 -34.92 26.03 -0.36
CA VAL A 17 -33.97 25.54 0.66
C VAL A 17 -33.44 24.16 0.31
N ILE A 18 -34.31 23.25 -0.12
CA ILE A 18 -33.93 21.90 -0.54
C ILE A 18 -32.97 21.95 -1.74
N ILE A 19 -33.24 22.79 -2.74
CA ILE A 19 -32.36 22.97 -3.90
C ILE A 19 -30.97 23.49 -3.48
N MET A 20 -30.92 24.47 -2.59
CA MET A 20 -29.64 24.98 -2.06
C MET A 20 -28.82 23.89 -1.36
N ILE A 21 -29.45 23.11 -0.48
CA ILE A 21 -28.78 22.01 0.23
C ILE A 21 -28.23 20.97 -0.76
N LEU A 22 -29.02 20.59 -1.75
CA LEU A 22 -28.60 19.66 -2.81
C LEU A 22 -27.39 20.17 -3.59
N THR A 23 -27.39 21.46 -3.97
CA THR A 23 -26.25 22.05 -4.69
C THR A 23 -24.97 22.04 -3.87
N ILE A 24 -25.04 22.31 -2.56
CA ILE A 24 -23.87 22.26 -1.66
C ILE A 24 -23.32 20.84 -1.57
N ILE A 25 -24.18 19.83 -1.42
CA ILE A 25 -23.78 18.41 -1.37
C ILE A 25 -23.07 17.99 -2.66
N ILE A 26 -23.61 18.39 -3.82
CA ILE A 26 -23.00 18.07 -5.12
C ILE A 26 -21.61 18.68 -5.26
N ILE A 27 -21.44 19.96 -4.89
CA ILE A 27 -20.14 20.65 -4.92
C ILE A 27 -19.13 19.94 -4.00
N PHE A 28 -19.57 19.53 -2.81
CA PHE A 28 -18.70 18.85 -1.85
C PHE A 28 -18.29 17.45 -2.32
N MET A 29 -19.18 16.72 -2.99
CA MET A 29 -18.83 15.43 -3.62
C MET A 29 -17.85 15.59 -4.78
N GLN A 30 -18.06 16.59 -5.66
CA GLN A 30 -17.18 16.83 -6.81
C GLN A 30 -15.77 17.26 -6.39
N THR A 31 -15.65 18.14 -5.40
CA THR A 31 -14.34 18.57 -4.88
C THR A 31 -13.56 17.41 -4.27
N LYS A 32 -14.20 16.57 -3.44
CA LYS A 32 -13.57 15.36 -2.88
C LYS A 32 -13.09 14.37 -3.95
N LEU A 33 -13.84 14.22 -5.03
CA LEU A 33 -13.46 13.37 -6.16
C LEU A 33 -12.24 13.95 -6.90
N SER A 34 -12.28 15.25 -7.21
CA SER A 34 -11.19 15.97 -7.88
C SER A 34 -9.87 15.96 -7.09
N PHE A 35 -9.93 16.08 -5.76
CA PHE A 35 -8.73 15.94 -4.92
C PHE A 35 -8.13 14.53 -4.97
N LYS A 36 -8.96 13.49 -5.05
CA LYS A 36 -8.47 12.11 -5.21
C LYS A 36 -7.83 11.93 -6.59
N ASP A 37 -8.46 12.44 -7.64
CA ASP A 37 -7.96 12.33 -9.01
C ASP A 37 -6.64 13.08 -9.20
N SER A 38 -6.49 14.27 -8.61
CA SER A 38 -5.23 15.03 -8.61
C SER A 38 -4.10 14.28 -7.89
N LYS A 39 -4.40 13.67 -6.73
CA LYS A 39 -3.42 12.86 -6.00
C LYS A 39 -3.00 11.62 -6.80
N ILE A 40 -3.96 10.94 -7.44
CA ILE A 40 -3.69 9.79 -8.31
C ILE A 40 -2.86 10.22 -9.53
N TYR A 41 -3.18 11.35 -10.14
CA TYR A 41 -2.42 11.90 -11.26
C TYR A 41 -0.97 12.19 -10.89
N ASN A 42 -0.74 12.82 -9.73
CA ASN A 42 0.62 13.09 -9.27
C ASN A 42 1.42 11.80 -9.02
N LEU A 43 0.80 10.83 -8.34
CA LEU A 43 1.42 9.52 -8.09
C LEU A 43 1.72 8.78 -9.40
N ASN A 44 0.82 8.80 -10.38
CA ASN A 44 1.04 8.18 -11.69
C ASN A 44 2.18 8.86 -12.47
N MET A 45 2.31 10.18 -12.35
CA MET A 45 3.43 10.92 -12.95
C MET A 45 4.77 10.56 -12.31
N GLU A 46 4.84 10.41 -10.99
CA GLU A 46 6.04 9.95 -10.28
C GLU A 46 6.41 8.51 -10.69
N ILE A 47 5.42 7.61 -10.78
CA ILE A 47 5.62 6.25 -11.28
C ILE A 47 6.18 6.27 -12.71
N LYS A 48 5.62 7.10 -13.59
CA LYS A 48 6.08 7.22 -14.99
C LYS A 48 7.53 7.69 -15.06
N LYS A 49 7.93 8.69 -14.27
CA LYS A 49 9.34 9.16 -14.19
C LYS A 49 10.27 8.04 -13.72
N LEU A 50 9.87 7.26 -12.71
CA LEU A 50 10.64 6.12 -12.22
C LEU A 50 10.77 5.01 -13.28
N GLN A 51 9.72 4.77 -14.06
CA GLN A 51 9.76 3.80 -15.16
C GLN A 51 10.71 4.25 -16.27
N GLU A 52 10.60 5.50 -16.73
CA GLU A 52 11.46 6.07 -17.78
C GLU A 52 12.95 5.97 -17.41
N ASN A 53 13.31 6.35 -16.18
CA ASN A 53 14.67 6.23 -15.66
C ASN A 53 15.20 4.79 -15.64
N ASN A 54 14.34 3.80 -15.35
CA ASN A 54 14.73 2.40 -15.32
C ASN A 54 14.92 1.77 -16.70
N THR A 55 14.14 2.19 -17.71
CA THR A 55 14.29 1.75 -19.10
C THR A 55 15.64 2.16 -19.71
N VAL A 56 16.11 3.38 -19.44
CA VAL A 56 17.40 3.88 -19.96
C VAL A 56 18.58 3.05 -19.41
N ALA A 57 18.49 2.59 -18.16
CA ALA A 57 19.51 1.76 -17.54
C ALA A 57 19.51 0.28 -18.01
N ASN A 58 18.48 -0.20 -18.73
CA ASN A 58 18.31 -1.65 -19.01
C ASN A 58 19.06 -2.14 -20.27
N ASN A 59 19.54 -1.24 -21.12
CA ASN A 59 20.15 -1.61 -22.39
C ASN A 59 21.66 -1.94 -22.30
N LYS A 60 22.28 -1.93 -21.11
CA LYS A 60 23.75 -1.97 -21.01
C LYS A 60 24.38 -3.20 -20.35
N GLU A 61 23.66 -4.11 -19.70
CA GLU A 61 24.38 -5.18 -18.99
C GLU A 61 23.68 -6.54 -19.01
N ARG A 62 24.31 -7.46 -19.77
CA ARG A 62 23.97 -8.85 -19.91
C ARG A 62 24.99 -9.68 -19.12
N THR A 63 24.48 -10.59 -18.31
CA THR A 63 25.13 -11.81 -17.79
C THR A 63 26.28 -11.65 -16.80
N LYS A 64 26.02 -12.05 -15.55
CA LYS A 64 26.86 -12.98 -14.76
C LYS A 64 26.02 -13.53 -13.61
N GLU A 65 25.74 -14.83 -13.65
CA GLU A 65 25.31 -15.59 -12.48
C GLU A 65 26.44 -15.57 -11.45
N VAL A 66 26.18 -14.99 -10.27
CA VAL A 66 26.95 -15.28 -9.07
C VAL A 66 25.94 -15.39 -7.93
N SER A 67 25.82 -16.58 -7.34
CA SER A 67 25.03 -16.79 -6.13
C SER A 67 25.74 -16.16 -4.93
N PRO A 68 25.10 -15.31 -4.10
CA PRO A 68 25.67 -14.89 -2.84
C PRO A 68 25.05 -15.72 -1.70
N LYS A 69 25.78 -16.76 -1.28
CA LYS A 69 25.64 -17.33 0.07
C LYS A 69 26.58 -16.55 0.98
N ASP A 70 26.06 -16.15 2.15
CA ASP A 70 26.76 -15.85 3.41
C ASP A 70 26.65 -14.43 4.03
N GLU A 71 26.24 -13.38 3.31
CA GLU A 71 25.95 -12.05 3.94
C GLU A 71 24.47 -11.81 4.27
N ASN A 72 23.54 -12.47 3.58
CA ASN A 72 22.09 -12.25 3.73
C ASN A 72 21.50 -12.75 5.07
N ASN A 73 22.23 -13.56 5.84
CA ASN A 73 21.68 -14.14 7.07
C ASN A 73 21.48 -13.09 8.17
N THR A 74 22.34 -12.07 8.26
CA THR A 74 22.25 -11.07 9.34
C THR A 74 21.09 -10.09 9.16
N TYR A 75 20.75 -9.71 7.92
CA TYR A 75 19.68 -8.75 7.67
C TYR A 75 18.30 -9.32 7.99
N PHE A 76 18.00 -10.53 7.51
CA PHE A 76 16.70 -11.15 7.76
C PHE A 76 16.50 -11.50 9.23
N GLU A 77 17.54 -11.91 9.95
CA GLU A 77 17.45 -12.16 11.39
C GLU A 77 17.16 -10.87 12.17
N LYS A 78 17.84 -9.75 11.85
CA LYS A 78 17.51 -8.44 12.45
C LYS A 78 16.08 -8.00 12.16
N LEU A 79 15.62 -8.21 10.93
CA LEU A 79 14.26 -7.87 10.54
C LEU A 79 13.23 -8.77 11.24
N LYS A 80 13.52 -10.07 11.37
CA LYS A 80 12.72 -11.01 12.15
C LYS A 80 12.58 -10.58 13.60
N GLU A 81 13.68 -10.20 14.26
CA GLU A 81 13.64 -9.66 15.62
C GLU A 81 12.75 -8.42 15.72
N ARG A 82 12.79 -7.51 14.75
CA ARG A 82 11.90 -6.34 14.72
C ARG A 82 10.43 -6.73 14.62
N PHE A 83 10.09 -7.72 13.78
CA PHE A 83 8.73 -8.29 13.72
C PHE A 83 8.30 -8.88 15.06
N ILE A 84 9.18 -9.62 15.75
CA ILE A 84 8.87 -10.23 17.05
C ILE A 84 8.62 -9.13 18.10
N LYS A 85 9.54 -8.17 18.24
CA LYS A 85 9.42 -7.08 19.23
C LYS A 85 8.16 -6.25 19.02
N ILE A 86 7.86 -5.86 17.78
CA ILE A 86 6.65 -5.09 17.47
C ILE A 86 5.41 -5.97 17.70
N GLY A 87 5.46 -7.25 17.33
CA GLY A 87 4.39 -8.22 17.60
C GLY A 87 4.04 -8.30 19.09
N GLU A 88 5.03 -8.41 19.97
CA GLU A 88 4.83 -8.44 21.42
C GLU A 88 4.09 -7.19 21.92
N THR A 89 4.49 -6.00 21.45
CA THR A 89 3.78 -4.75 21.79
C THR A 89 2.34 -4.68 21.28
N LYS A 90 1.98 -5.52 20.31
CA LYS A 90 0.64 -5.66 19.74
C LYS A 90 -0.13 -6.89 20.24
N SER A 91 0.36 -7.54 21.30
CA SER A 91 -0.23 -8.78 21.82
C SER A 91 -0.32 -9.89 20.76
N LYS A 92 0.67 -9.95 19.86
CA LYS A 92 0.86 -11.01 18.87
C LYS A 92 2.06 -11.87 19.28
N THR A 93 1.96 -13.18 19.13
CA THR A 93 3.00 -14.15 19.48
C THR A 93 3.63 -14.73 18.22
N TYR A 94 4.96 -14.63 18.11
CA TYR A 94 5.69 -15.30 17.04
C TYR A 94 5.78 -16.80 17.30
N ASP A 95 5.42 -17.63 16.32
CA ASP A 95 5.48 -19.10 16.40
C ASP A 95 6.13 -19.67 15.13
N GLU A 96 7.40 -20.07 15.23
CA GLU A 96 8.17 -20.64 14.11
C GLU A 96 7.53 -21.94 13.56
N ASN A 97 6.75 -22.66 14.39
CA ASN A 97 6.11 -23.91 14.02
C ASN A 97 4.67 -23.72 13.53
N LEU A 98 4.20 -22.47 13.40
CA LEU A 98 2.87 -22.18 12.91
C LEU A 98 2.69 -22.69 11.47
N ASN A 99 1.77 -23.64 11.32
CA ASN A 99 1.37 -24.14 10.02
C ASN A 99 0.02 -23.51 9.64
N GLY A 100 0.11 -22.29 9.11
CA GLY A 100 -1.04 -21.47 8.74
C GLY A 100 -1.10 -21.16 7.25
N LYS A 101 -2.03 -20.30 6.87
CA LYS A 101 -2.13 -19.76 5.51
C LYS A 101 -1.41 -18.43 5.40
N VAL A 102 -0.91 -18.09 4.22
CA VAL A 102 -0.35 -16.75 3.98
C VAL A 102 -1.50 -15.73 3.94
N VAL A 103 -1.49 -14.78 4.87
CA VAL A 103 -2.53 -13.77 5.03
C VAL A 103 -2.11 -12.39 4.53
N ASN A 104 -0.81 -12.08 4.55
CA ASN A 104 -0.29 -10.83 4.01
C ASN A 104 1.08 -11.03 3.36
N LYS A 105 1.39 -10.20 2.35
CA LYS A 105 2.64 -10.23 1.60
C LYS A 105 3.16 -8.81 1.45
N PHE A 106 4.44 -8.63 1.71
CA PHE A 106 5.14 -7.38 1.45
C PHE A 106 6.37 -7.64 0.61
N SER A 107 6.62 -6.80 -0.40
CA SER A 107 7.77 -6.95 -1.30
C SER A 107 8.47 -5.61 -1.49
N TRP A 108 9.79 -5.65 -1.50
CA TRP A 108 10.65 -4.49 -1.67
C TRP A 108 11.89 -4.87 -2.48
N ILE A 109 12.70 -3.88 -2.83
CA ILE A 109 13.95 -4.06 -3.58
C ILE A 109 15.14 -3.63 -2.73
N ASP A 110 16.36 -3.83 -3.24
CA ASP A 110 17.58 -3.29 -2.65
C ASP A 110 17.45 -1.81 -2.27
N ASP A 111 18.21 -1.43 -1.24
CA ASP A 111 18.27 -0.09 -0.64
C ASP A 111 16.95 0.42 -0.02
N PHE A 112 15.90 -0.40 0.00
CA PHE A 112 14.66 -0.11 0.74
C PHE A 112 14.68 -0.79 2.12
N GLU A 113 14.77 -0.01 3.19
CA GLU A 113 14.63 -0.52 4.55
C GLU A 113 13.16 -0.47 5.00
N ILE A 114 12.63 -1.63 5.43
CA ILE A 114 11.30 -1.68 6.03
C ILE A 114 11.33 -0.91 7.35
N THR A 115 10.41 0.03 7.51
CA THR A 115 10.23 0.84 8.73
C THR A 115 9.37 0.12 9.78
N ASP A 116 9.51 0.51 11.04
CA ASP A 116 8.71 -0.08 12.13
C ASP A 116 7.21 0.14 11.92
N SER A 117 6.78 1.30 11.40
CA SER A 117 5.37 1.55 11.08
C SER A 117 4.84 0.64 9.98
N GLN A 118 5.68 0.23 9.01
CA GLN A 118 5.27 -0.75 8.01
C GLN A 118 5.11 -2.14 8.62
N ILE A 119 6.02 -2.55 9.52
CA ILE A 119 5.91 -3.80 10.27
C ILE A 119 4.63 -3.81 11.12
N GLU A 120 4.37 -2.71 11.81
CA GLU A 120 3.18 -2.52 12.64
C GLU A 120 1.89 -2.67 11.82
N ASN A 121 1.82 -2.01 10.66
CA ASN A 121 0.67 -2.13 9.75
C ASN A 121 0.48 -3.56 9.24
N LEU A 122 1.56 -4.26 8.94
CA LEU A 122 1.52 -5.66 8.51
C LEU A 122 1.00 -6.56 9.65
N LEU A 123 1.43 -6.35 10.89
CA LEU A 123 0.97 -7.12 12.05
C LEU A 123 -0.48 -6.80 12.46
N ASN A 124 -0.90 -5.54 12.34
CA ASN A 124 -2.28 -5.11 12.60
C ASN A 124 -3.28 -5.74 11.61
N SER A 125 -2.83 -6.19 10.45
CA SER A 125 -3.68 -6.87 9.47
C SER A 125 -4.02 -8.32 9.86
N LEU A 126 -3.34 -8.89 10.85
CA LEU A 126 -3.55 -10.25 11.32
C LEU A 126 -4.77 -10.33 12.23
N SER A 127 -5.67 -11.28 11.96
CA SER A 127 -6.82 -11.56 12.82
C SER A 127 -6.43 -12.33 14.08
N GLY A 128 -5.40 -13.15 14.00
CA GLY A 128 -5.05 -14.17 14.97
C GLY A 128 -3.94 -13.71 15.90
N GLU A 129 -3.84 -14.37 17.04
CA GLU A 129 -2.86 -14.02 18.07
C GLU A 129 -1.46 -14.49 17.69
N LYS A 130 -1.33 -15.60 16.96
CA LYS A 130 -0.05 -16.16 16.54
C LYS A 130 0.28 -15.79 15.10
N PHE A 131 1.57 -15.62 14.83
CA PHE A 131 2.04 -15.38 13.48
C PHE A 131 3.39 -16.01 13.21
N LYS A 132 3.66 -16.26 11.92
CA LYS A 132 4.97 -16.64 11.39
C LYS A 132 5.32 -15.74 10.21
N ILE A 133 6.61 -15.52 9.98
CA ILE A 133 7.11 -14.84 8.80
C ILE A 133 7.94 -15.81 7.95
N LYS A 134 7.75 -15.75 6.63
CA LYS A 134 8.65 -16.39 5.66
C LYS A 134 9.30 -15.32 4.81
N PHE A 135 10.63 -15.39 4.73
CA PHE A 135 11.41 -14.52 3.87
C PHE A 135 11.73 -15.24 2.56
N SER A 136 11.76 -14.48 1.47
CA SER A 136 12.26 -14.93 0.18
C SER A 136 12.99 -13.79 -0.50
N GLN A 137 14.06 -14.13 -1.22
CA GLN A 137 14.83 -13.21 -2.05
C GLN A 137 14.85 -13.75 -3.46
N THR A 138 14.60 -12.87 -4.43
CA THR A 138 14.75 -13.16 -5.85
C THR A 138 15.71 -12.14 -6.44
N ASN A 139 16.81 -12.62 -7.00
CA ASN A 139 17.82 -11.75 -7.60
C ASN A 139 17.44 -11.46 -9.06
N ASN A 140 17.23 -10.18 -9.39
CA ASN A 140 17.13 -9.71 -10.76
C ASN A 140 18.42 -8.98 -11.13
N SER A 141 18.78 -8.96 -12.42
CA SER A 141 20.07 -8.43 -12.92
C SER A 141 20.44 -7.00 -12.51
N LYS A 142 19.52 -6.24 -11.91
CA LYS A 142 19.74 -4.87 -11.42
C LYS A 142 19.53 -4.69 -9.92
N PHE A 143 18.66 -5.49 -9.31
CA PHE A 143 18.25 -5.35 -7.92
C PHE A 143 17.82 -6.71 -7.40
N ASN A 144 18.20 -7.03 -6.17
CA ASN A 144 17.50 -8.03 -5.40
C ASN A 144 16.11 -7.51 -5.07
N SER A 145 15.16 -8.42 -5.17
CA SER A 145 13.81 -8.25 -4.66
C SER A 145 13.64 -9.15 -3.46
N TYR A 146 13.08 -8.58 -2.41
CA TYR A 146 12.84 -9.23 -1.15
C TYR A 146 11.34 -9.32 -0.92
N LYS A 147 10.92 -10.37 -0.23
CA LYS A 147 9.51 -10.59 0.08
C LYS A 147 9.35 -11.26 1.43
N ILE A 148 8.39 -10.75 2.20
CA ILE A 148 7.88 -11.32 3.43
C ILE A 148 6.47 -11.83 3.19
N GLU A 149 6.21 -13.05 3.66
CA GLU A 149 4.88 -13.62 3.79
C GLU A 149 4.56 -13.78 5.27
N LEU A 150 3.47 -13.16 5.72
CA LEU A 150 2.90 -13.36 7.04
C LEU A 150 1.93 -14.53 7.00
N ILE A 151 2.10 -15.44 7.94
CA ILE A 151 1.34 -16.67 8.10
C ILE A 151 0.57 -16.61 9.41
N GLU A 152 -0.70 -17.00 9.34
CA GLU A 152 -1.62 -17.13 10.47
C GLU A 152 -2.36 -18.49 10.37
#